data_AF-A0A147HZC6-F1
#
_entry.id   AF-A0A147HZC6-F1
#
_cell.length_a   1.000
_cell.length_b   1.000
_cell.length_c   1.000
_cell.angle_alpha   90.00
_cell.angle_beta   90.00
_cell.angle_gamma   90.00
#
_symmetry.space_group_name_H-M   'P 1'
#
loop_
_entity.id
_entity.type
_entity.pdbx_description
1 polymer ?
#
loop_
_entity_poly.entity_id
_entity_poly.type
_entity_poly.pdbx_seq_one_letter_code
_entity_poly.pdbx_strand_id
1 'polypeptide(L)' 'MGATTIGALIGGAIDAMSGDDSAADGALYGAITANVLKLVLPVAATYAVGWGVLKGIEVLGDTISERVKA' A
#
# COMPACT_ATOMS: atom_id res chain seq x y z
N MET A 1 -13.70 -11.83 15.07
CA MET A 1 -12.97 -13.10 14.78
C MET A 1 -12.58 -13.26 13.30
N GLY A 2 -13.26 -12.66 12.32
CA GLY A 2 -12.93 -12.86 10.89
C GLY A 2 -11.61 -12.24 10.38
N ALA A 3 -11.21 -11.07 10.90
CA ALA A 3 -9.94 -10.43 10.51
C ALA A 3 -8.70 -11.21 10.97
N THR A 4 -8.82 -11.98 12.05
CA THR A 4 -7.74 -12.82 12.60
C THR A 4 -7.52 -14.07 11.76
N THR A 5 -8.59 -14.68 11.24
CA THR A 5 -8.50 -15.87 10.37
C THR A 5 -7.92 -15.53 9.00
N ILE A 6 -8.31 -14.40 8.41
CA ILE A 6 -7.77 -13.94 7.12
C ILE A 6 -6.30 -13.52 7.27
N GLY A 7 -5.95 -12.83 8.37
CA GLY A 7 -4.56 -12.46 8.66
C GLY A 7 -3.66 -13.68 8.88
N ALA A 8 -4.15 -14.72 9.56
CA ALA A 8 -3.43 -15.97 9.75
C ALA A 8 -3.24 -16.74 8.42
N LEU A 9 -4.24 -16.75 7.53
CA LEU A 9 -4.15 -17.38 6.23
C LEU A 9 -3.14 -16.67 5.31
N ILE A 10 -3.21 -15.34 5.23
CA ILE A 10 -2.28 -14.53 4.44
C ILE A 10 -0.87 -14.59 5.02
N GLY A 11 -0.73 -14.54 6.36
CA GLY A 11 0.54 -14.69 7.05
C GLY A 11 1.19 -16.06 6.79
N GLY A 12 0.42 -17.15 6.88
CA GLY A 12 0.91 -18.49 6.56
C GLY A 12 1.27 -18.69 5.07
N ALA A 13 0.58 -17.98 4.16
CA ALA A 13 0.92 -18.01 2.73
C ALA A 13 2.20 -17.23 2.39
N ILE A 14 2.47 -16.11 3.08
CA ILE A 14 3.72 -15.35 2.94
C ILE A 14 4.91 -16.16 3.48
N ASP A 15 4.72 -16.85 4.61
CA ASP A 15 5.72 -17.72 5.23
C ASP A 15 6.09 -18.92 4.33
N ALA A 16 5.10 -19.53 3.66
CA ALA A 16 5.31 -20.61 2.70
C ALA A 16 6.12 -20.21 1.45
N MET A 17 6.16 -18.92 1.10
CA MET A 17 6.98 -18.40 -0.01
C MET A 17 8.42 -18.05 0.40
N SER A 18 8.72 -17.91 1.70
CA SER A 18 9.99 -17.37 2.17
C SER A 18 11.07 -18.41 2.49
N GLY A 19 10.76 -19.70 2.48
CA GLY A 19 11.78 -20.76 2.59
C GLY A 19 12.62 -20.70 3.86
N ASP A 20 12.09 -21.29 4.93
CA ASP A 20 12.80 -21.81 6.13
C ASP A 20 13.30 -20.80 7.19
N ASP A 21 12.55 -20.67 8.28
CA ASP A 21 12.99 -20.90 9.67
C ASP A 21 11.79 -20.64 10.62
N SER A 22 11.20 -21.70 11.18
CA SER A 22 10.11 -21.70 12.20
C SER A 22 8.78 -21.02 11.81
N ALA A 23 7.74 -21.84 11.54
CA ALA A 23 6.36 -21.38 11.29
C ALA A 23 5.74 -20.48 12.39
N ALA A 24 6.31 -20.51 13.60
CA ALA A 24 5.90 -19.63 14.69
C ALA A 24 6.41 -18.18 14.52
N ASP A 25 7.62 -18.00 13.97
CA ASP A 25 8.17 -16.69 13.66
C ASP A 25 7.50 -16.09 12.43
N GLY A 26 7.23 -16.90 11.40
CA GLY A 26 6.47 -16.48 10.22
C GLY A 26 5.07 -15.96 10.54
N ALA A 27 4.35 -16.61 11.46
CA ALA A 27 3.04 -16.13 11.93
C ALA A 27 3.13 -14.80 12.68
N LEU A 28 4.17 -14.60 13.49
CA LEU A 28 4.39 -13.37 14.24
C LEU A 28 4.78 -12.21 13.31
N TYR A 29 5.74 -12.43 12.40
CA TYR A 29 6.13 -11.45 11.39
C TYR A 29 4.98 -11.16 10.42
N GLY A 30 4.19 -12.16 10.04
CA GLY A 30 2.99 -12.01 9.23
C GLY A 30 1.91 -11.16 9.93
N ALA A 31 1.68 -11.38 11.23
CA ALA A 31 0.74 -10.59 12.01
C ALA A 31 1.19 -9.12 12.16
N ILE A 32 2.48 -8.88 12.41
CA ILE A 32 3.05 -7.52 12.49
C ILE A 32 2.94 -6.84 11.13
N THR A 33 3.38 -7.51 10.06
CA THR A 33 3.33 -6.99 8.68
C THR A 33 1.90 -6.64 8.26
N ALA A 34 0.93 -7.51 8.56
CA ALA A 34 -0.47 -7.26 8.26
C ALA A 34 -1.03 -6.04 9.02
N ASN A 35 -0.61 -5.81 10.27
CA ASN A 35 -1.03 -4.63 11.02
C ASN A 35 -0.35 -3.35 10.55
N VAL A 36 0.92 -3.42 10.16
CA VAL A 36 1.62 -2.29 9.55
C VAL A 36 1.02 -1.92 8.19
N LEU A 37 0.73 -2.92 7.34
CA LEU A 37 0.10 -2.71 6.03
C LEU A 37 -1.27 -2.04 6.14
N LYS A 38 -2.06 -2.35 7.18
CA LYS A 38 -3.34 -1.67 7.42
C LYS A 38 -3.20 -0.17 7.67
N LEU A 39 -2.05 0.29 8.15
CA LEU A 39 -1.75 1.71 8.35
C LEU A 39 -1.06 2.31 7.14
N VAL A 40 -0.09 1.61 6.56
CA VAL A 40 0.73 2.10 5.45
C VAL A 40 -0.09 2.21 4.17
N LEU A 41 -0.97 1.23 3.87
CA LEU A 41 -1.75 1.23 2.63
C LEU A 41 -2.68 2.46 2.53
N PRO A 42 -3.50 2.82 3.53
CA PRO A 42 -4.32 4.03 3.46
C PRO A 42 -3.50 5.33 3.36
N VAL A 43 -2.37 5.41 4.07
CA VAL A 43 -1.48 6.59 4.03
C VAL A 43 -0.87 6.75 2.65
N ALA A 44 -0.33 5.66 2.08
CA ALA A 44 0.23 5.66 0.74
C ALA A 44 -0.83 6.00 -0.31
N ALA A 45 -2.05 5.46 -0.19
CA ALA A 45 -3.16 5.80 -1.07
C ALA A 45 -3.53 7.30 -0.98
N THR A 46 -3.62 7.84 0.23
CA THR A 46 -3.94 9.26 0.45
C THR A 46 -2.87 10.17 -0.17
N TYR A 47 -1.60 9.83 0.04
CA TYR A 47 -0.48 10.55 -0.57
C TYR A 47 -0.51 10.47 -2.10
N ALA A 48 -0.73 9.28 -2.66
CA ALA A 48 -0.78 9.06 -4.10
C ALA A 48 -1.92 9.85 -4.75
N VAL A 49 -3.10 9.90 -4.12
CA VAL A 49 -4.23 10.71 -4.58
C VAL A 49 -3.88 12.20 -4.55
N GLY A 50 -3.34 12.70 -3.44
CA GLY A 50 -2.95 14.12 -3.33
C GLY A 50 -1.89 14.52 -4.37
N TRP A 51 -0.87 13.67 -4.54
CA TRP A 51 0.15 13.86 -5.57
C TRP A 51 -0.44 13.86 -6.98
N GLY A 52 -1.33 12.92 -7.28
CA GLY A 52 -2.00 12.83 -8.58
C GLY A 52 -2.84 14.07 -8.90
N VAL A 53 -3.55 14.63 -7.92
CA VAL A 53 -4.30 15.88 -8.07
C VAL A 53 -3.38 17.05 -8.41
N LEU A 54 -2.29 17.21 -7.65
CA LEU A 54 -1.31 18.29 -7.89
C LEU A 54 -0.70 18.19 -9.29
N LYS A 55 -0.31 16.98 -9.71
CA LYS A 55 0.19 16.74 -11.07
C LYS A 55 -0.85 17.01 -12.15
N GLY A 56 -2.12 16.66 -11.90
CA GLY A 56 -3.20 16.98 -12.82
C GLY A 56 -3.37 18.49 -13.01
N ILE A 57 -3.30 19.26 -11.92
CA ILE A 57 -3.38 20.73 -11.96
C ILE A 57 -2.20 21.33 -12.74
N GLU A 58 -0.98 20.83 -12.52
CA GLU A 58 0.23 21.26 -13.24
C GLU A 58 0.06 21.09 -14.75
N VAL A 59 -0.33 19.89 -15.19
CA VAL A 59 -0.54 19.58 -16.62
C VAL A 59 -1.64 20.44 -17.24
N LEU A 60 -2.74 20.68 -16.50
CA LEU A 60 -3.82 21.53 -16.97
C LEU A 60 -3.38 22.98 -17.11
N GLY A 61 -2.62 23.48 -16.14
CA GLY A 61 -2.05 24.82 -16.13
C GLY A 61 -1.09 25.04 -17.31
N ASP A 62 -0.21 24.07 -17.57
CA ASP A 62 0.72 24.11 -18.70
C ASP A 62 -0.04 24.16 -20.03
N THR A 63 -1.07 23.32 -20.19
CA THR A 63 -1.91 23.28 -21.39
C THR A 63 -2.62 24.62 -21.63
N ILE A 64 -3.15 25.26 -20.58
CA ILE A 64 -3.82 26.56 -20.69
C ILE A 64 -2.80 27.66 -21.01
N SER A 65 -1.63 27.65 -20.38
CA SER A 65 -0.56 28.62 -20.61
C SER A 65 -0.08 28.60 -22.06
N GLU A 66 0.08 27.41 -22.65
CA GLU A 66 0.41 27.25 -24.06
C GLU A 66 -0.68 27.81 -24.98
N ARG A 67 -1.95 27.54 -24.68
CA ARG A 67 -3.10 28.05 -25.47
C ARG A 67 -3.25 29.57 -25.43
N VAL A 68 -2.88 30.22 -24.33
CA VAL A 68 -2.93 31.69 -24.20
C VAL A 68 -1.75 32.37 -24.91
N LYS A 69 -0.60 31.69 -25.03
CA LYS A 69 0.59 32.21 -25.69
C LYS A 69 0.61 32.00 -27.21
N ALA A 70 -0.23 31.13 -27.73
CA ALA A 70 -0.42 30.86 -29.16
C ALA A 70 -1.42 31.83 -29.80
#